data_AF-A0A7V2KWL0-F1
#
_entry.id   AF-A0A7V2KWL0-F1
#
_cell.length_a   1.000
_cell.length_b   1.000
_cell.length_c   1.000
_cell.angle_alpha   90.00
_cell.angle_beta   90.00
_cell.angle_gamma   90.00
#
_symmetry.space_group_name_H-M   'P 1'
#
loop_
_entity.id
_entity.type
_entity.pdbx_description
1 polymer ?
#
loop_
_entity_poly.entity_id
_entity_poly.type
_entity_poly.pdbx_seq_one_letter_code
_entity_poly.pdbx_strand_id
1 'polypeptide(L)'
;MKACQGQIGRVFVMRLEDGDVVPECIERFAAEQGVSVGHVVLIGGIGGGEVVVGPRRSDEMPPEPMLLPVDGAHEVAGVGVIGPGEDGRPVLHIHAALGRSGKTTTGCLRPGVTTWVVGEAIIYEILGTDVARIMNETTGFALLEIASE
;
A
#
# COMPACT_ATOMS: atom_id res chain seq x y z
N MET A 1 10.93 -0.80 18.98
CA MET A 1 9.49 -0.52 18.82
C MET A 1 9.31 0.99 18.95
N LYS A 2 8.65 1.63 17.98
CA LYS A 2 8.27 3.05 18.04
C LYS A 2 6.74 3.10 17.96
N ALA A 3 6.10 4.04 18.65
CA ALA A 3 4.66 4.24 18.58
C ALA A 3 4.30 5.71 18.82
N CYS A 4 3.21 6.16 18.22
CA CYS A 4 2.54 7.42 18.56
C CYS A 4 1.02 7.17 18.57
N GLN A 5 0.29 7.99 19.31
CA GLN A 5 -1.17 7.96 19.32
C GLN A 5 -1.73 8.87 18.24
N GLY A 6 -2.86 8.48 17.64
CA GLY A 6 -3.66 9.32 16.74
C GLY A 6 -5.16 9.16 17.01
N GLN A 7 -5.97 9.83 16.20
CA GLN A 7 -7.43 9.75 16.24
C GLN A 7 -7.98 9.47 14.83
N ILE A 8 -9.06 8.71 14.74
CA ILE A 8 -9.75 8.50 13.46
C ILE A 8 -10.38 9.83 13.02
N GLY A 9 -10.03 10.29 11.83
CA GLY A 9 -10.57 11.46 11.17
C GLY A 9 -11.71 11.09 10.21
N ARG A 10 -11.64 11.60 8.98
CA ARG A 10 -12.63 11.31 7.92
C ARG A 10 -12.53 9.85 7.47
N VAL A 11 -13.65 9.30 7.02
CA VAL A 11 -13.71 7.98 6.37
C VAL A 11 -14.16 8.16 4.94
N PHE A 12 -13.41 7.59 4.01
CA PHE A 12 -13.70 7.66 2.58
C PHE A 12 -14.05 6.27 2.05
N VAL A 13 -15.02 6.23 1.15
CA VAL A 13 -15.41 5.03 0.41
C VAL A 13 -15.09 5.29 -1.06
N MET A 14 -14.27 4.43 -1.64
CA MET A 14 -13.77 4.56 -3.01
C MET A 14 -14.12 3.32 -3.81
N ARG A 15 -14.63 3.52 -5.03
CA ARG A 15 -14.74 2.49 -6.06
C ARG A 15 -13.72 2.78 -7.14
N LEU A 16 -12.82 1.83 -7.37
CA LEU A 16 -11.90 1.79 -8.49
C LEU A 16 -12.59 1.06 -9.66
N GLU A 17 -12.46 1.62 -10.85
CA GLU A 17 -13.05 1.10 -12.07
C GLU A 17 -12.13 0.07 -12.73
N ASP A 18 -12.59 -0.61 -13.77
CA ASP A 18 -11.77 -1.58 -14.50
C ASP A 18 -10.49 -0.93 -15.05
N GLY A 19 -9.33 -1.55 -14.79
CA GLY A 19 -8.04 -1.07 -15.27
C GLY A 19 -7.38 0.04 -14.43
N ASP A 20 -8.01 0.54 -13.38
CA ASP A 20 -7.40 1.50 -12.47
C ASP A 20 -6.17 0.92 -11.77
N VAL A 21 -5.08 1.69 -11.72
CA VAL A 21 -3.85 1.31 -11.01
C VAL A 21 -4.02 1.60 -9.53
N VAL A 22 -4.16 0.54 -8.73
CA VAL A 22 -4.60 0.64 -7.33
C VAL A 22 -3.74 1.59 -6.49
N PRO A 23 -2.39 1.44 -6.41
CA PRO A 23 -1.60 2.34 -5.58
C PRO A 23 -1.69 3.80 -6.04
N GLU A 24 -1.62 4.04 -7.35
CA GLU A 24 -1.64 5.39 -7.92
C GLU A 24 -2.97 6.10 -7.66
N CYS A 25 -4.10 5.41 -7.83
CA CYS A 25 -5.42 6.00 -7.56
C CYS A 25 -5.59 6.37 -6.09
N ILE A 26 -5.13 5.51 -5.16
CA ILE A 26 -5.23 5.77 -3.73
C ILE A 26 -4.31 6.92 -3.31
N GLU A 27 -3.06 6.96 -3.79
CA GLU A 27 -2.12 8.05 -3.50
C GLU A 27 -2.59 9.39 -4.07
N ARG A 28 -3.08 9.40 -5.31
CA ARG A 28 -3.67 10.60 -5.94
C ARG A 28 -4.85 11.13 -5.12
N PHE A 29 -5.78 10.25 -4.74
CA PHE A 29 -6.92 10.63 -3.91
C PHE A 29 -6.48 11.18 -2.55
N ALA A 30 -5.52 10.52 -1.89
CA ALA A 30 -4.99 10.98 -0.62
C ALA A 30 -4.39 12.39 -0.74
N ALA A 31 -3.66 12.66 -1.81
CA ALA A 31 -3.10 13.99 -2.09
C ALA A 31 -4.22 15.04 -2.32
N GLU A 32 -5.22 14.73 -3.15
CA GLU A 32 -6.35 15.62 -3.46
C GLU A 32 -7.19 15.94 -2.22
N GLN A 33 -7.38 14.97 -1.31
CA GLN A 33 -8.16 15.15 -0.08
C GLN A 33 -7.34 15.64 1.12
N GLY A 34 -6.01 15.76 0.97
CA GLY A 34 -5.11 16.13 2.04
C GLY A 34 -4.97 15.08 3.15
N VAL A 35 -5.12 13.79 2.83
CA VAL A 35 -4.91 12.69 3.77
C VAL A 35 -3.41 12.39 3.86
N SER A 36 -2.76 12.87 4.93
CA SER A 36 -1.34 12.64 5.17
C SER A 36 -1.05 11.23 5.70
N VAL A 37 -1.86 10.77 6.68
CA VAL A 37 -1.75 9.44 7.28
C VAL A 37 -3.11 8.75 7.21
N GLY A 38 -3.11 7.48 6.83
CA GLY A 38 -4.36 6.74 6.69
C GLY A 38 -4.20 5.22 6.71
N HIS A 39 -5.24 4.53 7.13
CA HIS A 39 -5.38 3.08 7.00
C HIS A 39 -6.29 2.76 5.82
N VAL A 40 -5.89 1.80 5.00
CA VAL A 40 -6.63 1.37 3.81
C VAL A 40 -7.03 -0.09 3.94
N VAL A 41 -8.28 -0.41 3.64
CA VAL A 41 -8.76 -1.77 3.38
C VAL A 41 -9.24 -1.82 1.94
N LEU A 42 -8.92 -2.90 1.22
CA LEU A 42 -9.25 -3.10 -0.18
C LEU A 42 -9.83 -4.50 -0.41
N ILE A 43 -10.96 -4.58 -1.14
CA ILE A 43 -11.48 -5.82 -1.71
C ILE A 43 -11.80 -5.65 -3.21
N GLY A 44 -12.03 -6.74 -3.93
CA GLY A 44 -12.45 -6.72 -5.34
C GLY A 44 -11.62 -7.65 -6.22
N GLY A 45 -11.50 -7.31 -7.50
CA GLY A 45 -10.73 -8.06 -8.49
C GLY A 45 -9.45 -7.34 -8.92
N ILE A 46 -8.34 -8.08 -9.04
CA ILE A 46 -7.07 -7.61 -9.62
C ILE A 46 -6.77 -8.46 -10.86
N GLY A 47 -6.50 -7.81 -11.99
CA GLY A 47 -6.35 -8.48 -13.30
C GLY A 47 -4.95 -8.49 -13.89
N GLY A 48 -4.06 -7.62 -13.42
CA GLY A 48 -2.72 -7.46 -13.98
C GLY A 48 -1.76 -6.73 -13.04
N GLY A 49 -0.51 -6.60 -13.50
CA GLY A 49 0.61 -6.04 -12.74
C GLY A 49 1.47 -7.09 -12.05
N GLU A 50 2.26 -6.66 -11.07
CA GLU A 50 3.23 -7.51 -10.38
C GLU A 50 3.17 -7.31 -8.87
N VAL A 51 3.42 -8.40 -8.13
CA VAL A 51 3.44 -8.42 -6.67
C VAL A 51 4.84 -8.74 -6.19
N VAL A 52 5.36 -7.96 -5.23
CA VAL A 52 6.62 -8.29 -4.55
C VAL A 52 6.34 -9.33 -3.46
N VAL A 53 6.94 -10.51 -3.58
CA VAL A 53 6.73 -11.64 -2.64
C VAL A 53 7.89 -11.86 -1.66
N GLY A 54 8.72 -10.82 -1.48
CA GLY A 54 9.90 -10.84 -0.60
C GLY A 54 11.20 -10.69 -1.39
N PRO A 55 12.36 -10.74 -0.71
CA PRO A 55 13.66 -10.64 -1.34
C PRO A 55 14.13 -11.99 -1.92
N ARG A 56 15.02 -11.97 -2.92
CA ARG A 56 15.69 -13.18 -3.41
C ARG A 56 16.55 -13.84 -2.34
N ARG A 57 17.19 -13.01 -1.51
CA ARG A 57 18.08 -13.42 -0.41
C ARG A 57 17.75 -12.60 0.84
N SER A 58 17.47 -13.30 1.94
CA SER A 58 17.05 -12.66 3.20
C SER A 58 18.21 -12.09 4.01
N ASP A 59 19.45 -12.44 3.66
CA ASP A 59 20.70 -12.06 4.33
C ASP A 59 21.44 -10.90 3.66
N GLU A 60 20.92 -10.39 2.54
CA GLU A 60 21.56 -9.32 1.75
C GLU A 60 20.80 -8.00 1.85
N MET A 61 21.56 -6.89 1.86
CA MET A 61 21.05 -5.53 1.93
C MET A 61 21.82 -4.62 0.94
N PRO A 62 21.13 -3.73 0.19
CA PRO A 62 19.67 -3.65 0.08
C PRO A 62 19.10 -4.91 -0.62
N PRO A 63 17.86 -5.31 -0.31
CA PRO A 63 17.29 -6.54 -0.82
C PRO A 63 16.92 -6.43 -2.30
N GLU A 64 17.24 -7.46 -3.09
CA GLU A 64 16.73 -7.62 -4.45
C GLU A 64 15.31 -8.23 -4.41
N PRO A 65 14.25 -7.53 -4.87
CA PRO A 65 12.88 -8.01 -4.76
C PRO A 65 12.59 -9.14 -5.76
N MET A 66 11.78 -10.12 -5.34
CA MET A 66 11.15 -11.10 -6.22
C MET A 66 9.77 -10.61 -6.63
N LEU A 67 9.55 -10.50 -7.95
CA LEU A 67 8.28 -10.12 -8.55
C LEU A 67 7.59 -11.37 -9.10
N LEU A 68 6.29 -11.50 -8.82
CA LEU A 68 5.43 -12.47 -9.47
C LEU A 68 4.35 -11.74 -10.27
N PRO A 69 4.10 -12.15 -11.52
CA PRO A 69 3.05 -11.54 -12.34
C PRO A 69 1.67 -11.94 -11.83
N VAL A 70 0.71 -11.03 -11.95
CA VAL A 70 -0.71 -11.34 -11.82
C VAL A 70 -1.23 -11.80 -13.18
N ASP A 71 -1.52 -13.10 -13.30
CA ASP A 71 -2.03 -13.70 -14.54
C ASP A 71 -3.56 -13.85 -14.49
N GLY A 72 -4.25 -12.81 -14.98
CA GLY A 72 -5.71 -12.66 -15.03
C GLY A 72 -6.36 -12.35 -13.68
N ALA A 73 -7.70 -12.41 -13.61
CA ALA A 73 -8.49 -12.06 -12.43
C ALA A 73 -8.15 -12.88 -11.17
N HIS A 74 -7.87 -12.18 -10.07
CA HIS A 74 -7.70 -12.68 -8.71
C HIS A 74 -8.60 -11.89 -7.77
N GLU A 75 -9.23 -12.57 -6.82
CA GLU A 75 -9.91 -11.91 -5.69
C GLU A 75 -8.84 -11.30 -4.77
N VAL A 76 -9.02 -10.04 -4.35
CA VAL A 76 -8.07 -9.36 -3.48
C VAL A 76 -8.63 -9.12 -2.09
N ALA A 77 -7.78 -9.34 -1.09
CA ALA A 77 -7.95 -8.81 0.27
C ALA A 77 -6.68 -8.05 0.65
N GLY A 78 -6.76 -6.72 0.63
CA GLY A 78 -5.64 -5.81 0.84
C GLY A 78 -5.76 -4.96 2.09
N VAL A 79 -4.62 -4.70 2.72
CA VAL A 79 -4.48 -3.76 3.85
C VAL A 79 -3.26 -2.88 3.64
N GLY A 80 -3.43 -1.58 3.85
CA GLY A 80 -2.38 -0.60 3.61
C GLY A 80 -2.31 0.51 4.66
N VAL A 81 -1.17 1.18 4.64
CA VAL A 81 -0.89 2.37 5.45
C VAL A 81 -0.34 3.47 4.55
N ILE A 82 -1.01 4.61 4.54
CA ILE A 82 -0.54 5.85 3.95
C ILE A 82 0.26 6.59 5.01
N GLY A 83 1.43 7.09 4.63
CA GLY A 83 2.22 8.04 5.43
C GLY A 83 2.97 8.98 4.50
N PRO A 84 3.28 10.22 4.93
CA PRO A 84 3.92 11.19 4.06
C PRO A 84 5.38 10.80 3.80
N GLY A 85 5.86 10.97 2.57
CA GLY A 85 7.29 10.91 2.26
C GLY A 85 8.05 12.14 2.77
N GLU A 86 9.36 12.17 2.53
CA GLU A 86 10.23 13.31 2.87
C GLU A 86 9.81 14.63 2.19
N ASP A 87 9.11 14.56 1.06
CA ASP A 87 8.55 15.70 0.33
C ASP A 87 7.12 16.07 0.77
N GLY A 88 6.60 15.39 1.81
CA GLY A 88 5.26 15.59 2.35
C GLY A 88 4.14 14.94 1.52
N ARG A 89 4.43 14.31 0.38
CA ARG A 89 3.38 13.64 -0.42
C ARG A 89 2.97 12.32 0.24
N PRO A 90 1.68 11.96 0.22
CA PRO A 90 1.23 10.68 0.77
C PRO A 90 1.77 9.52 -0.06
N VAL A 91 2.35 8.52 0.61
CA VAL A 91 2.88 7.30 0.00
C VAL A 91 2.21 6.08 0.62
N LEU A 92 1.60 5.26 -0.23
CA LEU A 92 0.90 4.05 0.17
C LEU A 92 1.87 2.88 0.29
N HIS A 93 1.83 2.20 1.43
CA HIS A 93 2.38 0.86 1.56
C HIS A 93 1.24 -0.12 1.79
N ILE A 94 0.95 -0.92 0.76
CA ILE A 94 -0.17 -1.87 0.78
C ILE A 94 0.33 -3.29 0.46
N HIS A 95 -0.10 -4.23 1.28
CA HIS A 95 0.04 -5.66 1.03
C HIS A 95 -1.34 -6.25 0.76
N ALA A 96 -1.39 -7.29 -0.07
CA ALA A 96 -2.62 -8.01 -0.30
C ALA A 96 -2.41 -9.49 -0.54
N ALA A 97 -3.44 -10.27 -0.23
CA ALA A 97 -3.60 -11.65 -0.65
C ALA A 97 -4.46 -11.69 -1.92
N LEU A 98 -3.94 -12.32 -2.98
CA LEU A 98 -4.58 -12.46 -4.29
C LEU A 98 -4.93 -13.93 -4.50
N GLY A 99 -6.21 -14.26 -4.41
CA GLY A 99 -6.74 -15.62 -4.51
C GLY A 99 -7.23 -15.97 -5.91
N ARG A 100 -6.82 -17.12 -6.42
CA ARG A 100 -7.35 -17.70 -7.67
C ARG A 100 -7.20 -19.22 -7.69
N SER A 101 -8.24 -19.92 -8.09
CA SER A 101 -8.23 -21.39 -8.30
C SER A 101 -7.67 -22.18 -7.11
N GLY A 102 -8.03 -21.78 -5.88
CA GLY A 102 -7.59 -22.44 -4.64
C GLY A 102 -6.15 -22.15 -4.23
N LYS A 103 -5.44 -21.24 -4.92
CA LYS A 103 -4.11 -20.77 -4.54
C LYS A 103 -4.17 -19.29 -4.18
N THR A 104 -3.25 -18.85 -3.34
CA THR A 104 -3.13 -17.45 -2.93
C THR A 104 -1.68 -16.99 -3.06
N THR A 105 -1.49 -15.87 -3.74
CA THR A 105 -0.24 -15.13 -3.77
C THR A 105 -0.38 -13.93 -2.84
N THR A 106 0.51 -13.79 -1.86
CA THR A 106 0.49 -12.65 -0.93
C THR A 106 1.77 -11.84 -1.07
N GLY A 107 1.64 -10.53 -1.15
CA GLY A 107 2.80 -9.65 -1.20
C GLY A 107 2.45 -8.17 -1.30
N CYS A 108 3.47 -7.36 -1.58
CA CYS A 108 3.34 -5.91 -1.69
C CYS A 108 2.92 -5.50 -3.11
N LEU A 109 1.94 -4.61 -3.22
CA LEU A 109 1.41 -4.13 -4.50
C LEU A 109 2.15 -2.89 -5.04
N ARG A 110 3.25 -2.48 -4.40
CA ARG A 110 4.04 -1.28 -4.76
C ARG A 110 4.40 -1.17 -6.25
N PRO A 111 4.75 -2.25 -6.98
CA PRO A 111 5.06 -2.13 -8.41
C PRO A 111 3.90 -1.64 -9.28
N GLY A 112 2.66 -1.73 -8.77
CA GLY A 112 1.46 -1.41 -9.51
C GLY A 112 0.69 -2.69 -9.86
N VAL A 113 -0.59 -2.69 -9.53
CA VAL A 113 -1.56 -3.70 -9.97
C VAL A 113 -2.82 -3.00 -10.44
N THR A 114 -3.48 -3.59 -11.44
CA THR A 114 -4.71 -3.03 -12.01
C THR A 114 -5.92 -3.81 -11.55
N THR A 115 -6.99 -3.10 -11.24
CA THR A 115 -8.30 -3.69 -10.97
C THR A 115 -8.83 -4.44 -12.18
N TRP A 116 -9.62 -5.48 -11.92
CA TRP A 116 -10.44 -6.18 -12.90
C TRP A 116 -11.90 -6.04 -12.49
N VAL A 117 -12.71 -5.42 -13.33
CA VAL A 117 -14.12 -5.05 -13.11
C VAL A 117 -14.31 -4.02 -12.00
N VAL A 118 -13.82 -4.26 -10.79
CA VAL A 118 -14.02 -3.38 -9.64
C VAL A 118 -12.97 -3.61 -8.54
N GLY A 119 -12.56 -2.52 -7.90
CA GLY A 119 -11.94 -2.52 -6.58
C GLY A 119 -12.71 -1.61 -5.63
N GLU A 120 -12.83 -1.98 -4.36
CA GLU A 120 -13.53 -1.20 -3.34
C GLU A 120 -12.57 -0.95 -2.18
N ALA A 121 -12.26 0.33 -1.93
CA ALA A 121 -11.35 0.73 -0.88
C ALA A 121 -12.06 1.59 0.17
N ILE A 122 -11.78 1.31 1.45
CA ILE A 122 -12.13 2.19 2.56
C ILE A 122 -10.84 2.80 3.09
N ILE A 123 -10.81 4.12 3.21
CA ILE A 123 -9.67 4.87 3.76
C ILE A 123 -10.12 5.53 5.06
N TYR A 124 -9.49 5.16 6.16
CA TYR A 124 -9.62 5.80 7.46
C TYR A 124 -8.47 6.79 7.62
N GLU A 125 -8.76 8.09 7.60
CA GLU A 125 -7.79 9.12 7.91
C GLU A 125 -7.39 9.02 9.39
N ILE A 126 -6.09 9.21 9.67
CA ILE A 126 -5.56 9.23 11.04
C ILE A 126 -4.95 10.62 11.30
N LEU A 127 -5.44 11.28 12.34
CA LEU A 127 -5.05 12.63 12.74
C LEU A 127 -4.20 12.62 14.01
N GLY A 128 -3.46 13.71 14.23
CA GLY A 128 -2.69 13.91 15.47
C GLY A 128 -1.45 13.02 15.59
N THR A 129 -0.96 12.47 14.48
CA THR A 129 0.27 11.67 14.41
C THR A 129 1.40 12.47 13.77
N ASP A 130 2.61 12.29 14.27
CA ASP A 130 3.83 12.84 13.65
C ASP A 130 4.71 11.68 13.15
N VAL A 131 4.49 11.33 11.88
CA VAL A 131 5.14 10.20 11.21
C VAL A 131 5.52 10.59 9.79
N ALA A 132 6.60 10.01 9.29
CA ALA A 132 7.04 10.18 7.90
C ALA A 132 7.76 8.92 7.40
N ARG A 133 7.71 8.67 6.10
CA ARG A 133 8.50 7.63 5.43
C ARG A 133 9.86 8.20 5.06
N ILE A 134 10.89 7.75 5.77
CA ILE A 134 12.26 8.24 5.64
C ILE A 134 13.13 7.15 5.02
N MET A 135 13.99 7.53 4.07
CA MET A 135 14.90 6.57 3.44
C MET A 135 15.91 6.04 4.45
N ASN A 136 15.96 4.72 4.62
CA ASN A 136 16.98 4.07 5.41
C ASN A 136 18.09 3.55 4.50
N GLU A 137 19.27 4.14 4.58
CA GLU A 137 20.42 3.83 3.70
C GLU A 137 20.86 2.35 3.77
N THR A 138 20.72 1.71 4.93
CA THR A 138 21.10 0.30 5.09
C THR A 138 20.16 -0.63 4.34
N THR A 139 18.85 -0.41 4.43
CA THR A 139 17.83 -1.29 3.84
C THR A 139 17.42 -0.88 2.43
N GLY A 140 17.66 0.37 2.04
CA GLY A 140 17.15 0.93 0.78
C GLY A 140 15.63 1.12 0.76
N PHE A 141 14.96 1.11 1.91
CA PHE A 141 13.52 1.30 2.05
C PHE A 141 13.17 2.63 2.70
N ALA A 142 12.06 3.23 2.25
CA ALA A 142 11.40 4.32 2.95
C ALA A 142 10.57 3.76 4.12
N LEU A 143 11.19 3.69 5.30
CA LEU A 143 10.58 3.14 6.51
C LEU A 143 9.68 4.16 7.18
N LEU A 144 8.57 3.72 7.77
CA LEU A 144 7.71 4.58 8.57
C LEU A 144 8.44 4.92 9.89
N GLU A 145 8.91 6.15 9.98
CA GLU A 145 9.51 6.73 11.16
C GLU A 145 8.49 7.54 11.93
N ILE A 146 8.63 7.52 13.25
CA ILE A 146 7.81 8.28 14.18
C ILE A 146 8.72 9.33 14.78
N ALA A 147 8.30 10.59 14.75
CA ALA A 147 9.05 11.66 15.39
C ALA A 147 9.24 11.30 16.87
N SER A 148 10.49 11.33 17.32
CA SER A 148 10.82 11.23 18.74
C SER A 148 10.44 12.52 19.42
N GLU A 149 9.72 12.43 20.55
CA GLU A 149 9.52 13.54 21.49
C GLU A 149 10.84 14.19 21.91
#